data_AF-A0A933MKA1-F1
#
_entry.id   AF-A0A933MKA1-F1
#
_cell.length_a   1.000
_cell.length_b   1.000
_cell.length_c   1.000
_cell.angle_alpha   90.00
_cell.angle_beta   90.00
_cell.angle_gamma   90.00
#
_symmetry.space_group_name_H-M   'P 1'
#
loop_
_entity.id
_entity.type
_entity.pdbx_description
1 polymer ?
#
loop_
_entity_poly.entity_id
_entity_poly.type
_entity_poly.pdbx_seq_one_letter_code
_entity_poly.pdbx_strand_id
1 'polypeptide(L)' 'MPLSWIDISLLTLLICLAAVLMAHSLMYLNRRDAQEVRRNRQSTCRRHEWVKREPAGLICHLCGKIPG' A
#
# COMPACT_ATOMS: atom_id res chain seq x y z
N MET A 1 10.63 6.07 43.38
CA MET A 1 9.22 6.48 43.42
C MET A 1 8.40 5.44 42.69
N PRO A 2 7.31 4.91 43.26
CA PRO A 2 6.47 3.93 42.56
C PRO A 2 5.83 4.57 41.34
N LEU A 3 5.80 3.85 40.22
CA LEU A 3 5.06 4.27 39.02
C LEU A 3 3.60 4.50 39.42
N SER A 4 3.07 5.69 39.12
CA SER A 4 1.66 5.95 39.37
C SER A 4 0.81 5.20 38.33
N TRP A 5 -0.44 4.90 38.68
CA TRP A 5 -1.41 4.34 37.72
C TRP A 5 -1.61 5.23 36.49
N ILE A 6 -1.37 6.54 36.64
CA ILE A 6 -1.41 7.51 35.55
C ILE A 6 -0.26 7.26 34.57
N ASP A 7 0.96 7.02 35.07
CA ASP A 7 2.12 6.72 34.24
C ASP A 7 1.91 5.44 33.43
N ILE A 8 1.35 4.40 34.08
CA ILE A 8 1.02 3.13 33.42
C ILE A 8 -0.03 3.35 32.33
N SER A 9 -1.09 4.10 32.62
CA SER A 9 -2.16 4.39 31.66
C SER A 9 -1.65 5.19 30.47
N LEU A 10 -0.81 6.19 30.72
CA LEU A 10 -0.18 7.03 29.70
C LEU A 10 0.74 6.19 28.80
N LEU A 11 1.60 5.34 29.38
CA LEU A 11 2.47 4.44 28.62
C LEU A 11 1.67 3.50 27.73
N THR A 12 0.58 2.93 28.25
CA THR A 12 -0.28 2.02 27.50
C THR A 12 -0.91 2.74 26.30
N LEU A 13 -1.39 3.97 26.50
CA LEU A 13 -1.97 4.79 25.43
C LEU A 13 -0.94 5.16 24.35
N LEU A 14 0.28 5.51 24.77
CA LEU A 14 1.39 5.81 23.84
C LEU A 14 1.80 4.58 23.02
N ILE A 15 1.85 3.40 23.63
CA ILE A 15 2.16 2.14 22.93
C ILE A 15 1.07 1.83 21.90
N CYS A 16 -0.21 1.96 22.27
CA CYS A 16 -1.32 1.77 21.34
C CYS A 16 -1.25 2.73 20.15
N LEU A 17 -0.97 4.02 20.41
CA LEU A 17 -0.82 5.02 19.35
C LEU A 17 0.35 4.68 18.43
N ALA A 18 1.50 4.29 18.99
CA ALA A 18 2.67 3.89 18.22
C ALA A 18 2.36 2.68 17.33
N ALA A 19 1.66 1.67 17.86
CA ALA A 19 1.27 0.49 17.09
C ALA A 19 0.36 0.85 15.90
N VAL A 20 -0.62 1.75 16.11
CA VAL A 20 -1.52 2.22 15.05
C VAL A 20 -0.75 2.99 13.96
N LEU A 21 0.16 3.89 14.36
CA LEU A 21 0.98 4.65 13.42
C LEU A 21 1.90 3.75 12.60
N MET A 22 2.51 2.74 13.23
CA MET A 22 3.34 1.75 12.55
C MET A 22 2.52 0.91 11.56
N ALA A 23 1.34 0.44 11.96
CA ALA A 23 0.46 -0.30 11.06
C ALA A 23 0.01 0.56 9.86
N HIS A 24 -0.39 1.81 10.11
CA HIS A 24 -0.85 2.71 9.05
C HIS A 24 0.27 3.09 8.08
N SER A 25 1.47 3.38 8.59
CA SER A 25 2.64 3.68 7.75
C SER A 25 3.06 2.48 6.91
N LEU A 26 3.08 1.27 7.47
CA LEU A 26 3.34 0.03 6.74
C LEU A 26 2.30 -0.21 5.64
N MET A 27 1.01 -0.03 5.93
CA MET A 27 -0.04 -0.15 4.92
C MET A 27 0.12 0.89 3.81
N TYR A 28 0.46 2.13 4.17
CA TYR A 28 0.68 3.20 3.20
C TYR A 28 1.88 2.90 2.29
N LEU A 29 3.02 2.50 2.86
CA LEU A 29 4.21 2.12 2.11
C LEU A 29 3.95 0.93 1.19
N ASN A 30 3.31 -0.14 1.68
CA ASN A 30 2.97 -1.30 0.84
C ASN A 30 2.05 -0.93 -0.33
N ARG A 31 1.09 -0.03 -0.12
CA ARG A 31 0.23 0.49 -1.20
C ARG A 31 1.04 1.30 -2.20
N ARG A 32 1.95 2.14 -1.72
CA ARG A 32 2.81 2.98 -2.57
C ARG A 32 3.77 2.14 -3.39
N ASP A 33 4.43 1.16 -2.79
CA ASP A 33 5.30 0.21 -3.48
C ASP A 33 4.54 -0.58 -4.54
N ALA A 34 3.34 -1.06 -4.21
CA ALA A 34 2.49 -1.75 -5.19
C ALA A 34 2.09 -0.84 -6.37
N GLN A 35 1.84 0.45 -6.11
CA GLN A 35 1.56 1.45 -7.14
C GLN A 35 2.79 1.78 -7.98
N GLU A 36 3.95 1.97 -7.36
CA GLU A 36 5.22 2.25 -8.03
C GLU A 36 5.68 1.06 -8.87
N VAL A 37 5.56 -0.17 -8.36
CA VAL A 37 5.82 -1.40 -9.13
C VAL A 37 4.88 -1.50 -10.32
N ARG A 38 3.58 -1.22 -10.15
CA ARG A 38 2.64 -1.18 -11.28
C ARG A 38 3.03 -0.12 -12.30
N ARG A 39 3.35 1.10 -11.84
CA ARG A 39 3.76 2.22 -12.71
C ARG A 39 5.06 1.91 -13.47
N ASN A 40 6.04 1.32 -12.80
CA ASN A 40 7.29 0.87 -13.42
C ASN A 40 7.02 -0.25 -14.41
N ARG A 41 6.20 -1.25 -14.09
CA ARG A 41 5.81 -2.29 -15.07
C ARG A 41 5.13 -1.70 -16.29
N GLN A 42 4.28 -0.67 -16.13
CA GLN A 42 3.64 0.01 -17.24
C GLN A 42 4.61 0.84 -18.09
N SER A 43 5.61 1.49 -17.49
CA SER A 43 6.63 2.26 -18.23
C SER A 43 7.66 1.36 -18.93
N THR A 44 8.02 0.22 -18.33
CA THR A 44 8.95 -0.75 -18.93
C THR A 44 8.28 -1.67 -19.95
N CYS A 45 6.94 -1.69 -20.01
CA CYS A 45 6.21 -2.46 -21.01
C CYS A 45 6.37 -1.81 -22.39
N ARG A 46 7.48 -2.13 -23.06
CA ARG A 46 7.81 -1.62 -24.41
C ARG A 46 6.85 -2.13 -25.49
N ARG A 47 6.19 -3.26 -25.26
CA ARG A 47 5.21 -3.84 -26.17
C ARG A 47 4.00 -4.32 -25.38
N HIS A 48 2.88 -3.62 -25.52
CA HIS A 48 1.64 -3.97 -24.84
C HIS A 48 0.94 -5.09 -25.60
N GLU A 49 0.81 -6.25 -24.97
CA GLU A 49 -0.04 -7.34 -25.45
C GLU A 49 -1.44 -7.16 -24.85
N TRP A 50 -2.36 -6.62 -25.64
CA TRP A 50 -3.71 -6.30 -25.19
C TRP A 50 -4.62 -7.53 -25.25
N VAL A 51 -5.27 -7.83 -24.13
CA VAL A 51 -6.23 -8.93 -24.01
C VAL A 51 -7.56 -8.37 -23.53
N LYS A 52 -8.66 -8.88 -24.07
CA LYS A 52 -10.01 -8.45 -23.69
C LYS A 52 -10.39 -9.10 -22.35
N ARG A 53 -10.63 -8.30 -21.31
CA ARG A 53 -11.05 -8.76 -19.98
C ARG A 53 -12.34 -8.05 -19.58
N GLU A 54 -13.46 -8.75 -19.62
CA GLU A 54 -14.74 -8.18 -19.21
C GLU A 54 -14.84 -8.11 -17.67
N PRO A 55 -15.47 -7.07 -17.09
CA PRO A 55 -16.13 -5.93 -17.74
C PRO A 55 -15.20 -4.74 -18.08
N ALA A 56 -13.90 -4.82 -17.76
CA ALA A 56 -12.97 -3.68 -17.79
C ALA A 56 -12.43 -3.27 -19.18
N GLY A 57 -12.74 -4.01 -20.25
CA GLY A 57 -12.28 -3.71 -21.62
C GLY A 57 -10.94 -4.37 -21.96
N LEU A 58 -10.17 -3.78 -22.88
CA LEU A 58 -8.82 -4.26 -23.21
C LEU A 58 -7.86 -3.94 -22.05
N ILE A 59 -7.07 -4.91 -21.62
CA ILE A 59 -6.03 -4.73 -20.61
C ILE A 59 -4.74 -5.38 -21.11
N CYS A 60 -3.60 -4.76 -20.88
CA CYS A 60 -2.32 -5.36 -21.22
C CYS A 60 -2.05 -6.55 -20.29
N HIS A 61 -1.90 -7.75 -20.85
CA HIS A 61 -1.61 -8.97 -20.10
C HIS A 61 -0.32 -8.86 -19.28
N LEU A 62 0.68 -8.15 -19.82
CA LEU A 62 2.01 -8.06 -19.22
C LEU A 62 2.11 -7.02 -18.09
N CYS A 63 1.41 -5.88 -18.20
CA CYS A 63 1.57 -4.76 -17.25
C CYS A 63 0.26 -4.24 -16.64
N GLY A 64 -0.89 -4.79 -17.02
CA GLY A 64 -2.20 -4.40 -16.48
C GLY A 64 -2.64 -3.00 -16.86
N LYS A 65 -1.99 -2.35 -17.83
CA LYS A 65 -2.40 -1.05 -18.37
C LYS A 65 -3.72 -1.20 -19.13
N ILE A 66 -4.58 -0.19 -19.10
CA ILE A 66 -5.80 -0.09 -19.91
C ILE A 66 -5.48 0.89 -21.06
N PRO A 67 -5.86 0.62 -22.31
CA PRO A 67 -5.67 1.58 -23.40
C PRO A 67 -6.59 2.78 -23.15
N GLY A 68 -6.00 3.97 -23.20
CA GLY A 68 -6.73 5.24 -23.19
C GLY A 68 -7.11 5.67 -24.58
#